data_AF-A0A6A5Y5R9-F1
#
_entry.id   AF-A0A6A5Y5R9-F1
#
_cell.length_a   1.000
_cell.length_b   1.000
_cell.length_c   1.000
_cell.angle_alpha   90.00
_cell.angle_beta   90.00
_cell.angle_gamma   90.00
#
_symmetry.space_group_name_H-M   'P 1'
#
loop_
_entity.id
_entity.type
_entity.pdbx_description
1 polymer ?
#
loop_
_entity_poly.entity_id
_entity_poly.type
_entity_poly.pdbx_seq_one_letter_code
_entity_poly.pdbx_strand_id
1 'polypeptide(L)'
;MAAAPPSADASYGGFSRFELELEFVQCLANPAYLNYLASQKYFDQPEFVAYLGYLQYFKHPKYAKYLHHPGPTLRTLELLQHEKFRSDTIDPNLTNNMTMAVFRNAVPDKAD
;
A
#
# COMPACT_ATOMS: atom_id res chain seq x y z
N MET A 1 21.69 -9.96 3.51
CA MET A 1 22.00 -10.17 2.07
C MET A 1 20.89 -9.47 1.30
N ALA A 2 21.14 -8.29 0.74
CA ALA A 2 20.13 -7.60 -0.07
C ALA A 2 19.95 -8.39 -1.37
N ALA A 3 18.72 -8.76 -1.70
CA ALA A 3 18.40 -9.40 -2.97
C ALA A 3 18.88 -8.50 -4.12
N ALA A 4 19.63 -9.06 -5.06
CA ALA A 4 20.06 -8.35 -6.26
C ALA A 4 18.81 -7.77 -6.98
N PRO A 5 18.86 -6.53 -7.50
CA PRO A 5 17.73 -5.99 -8.25
C PRO A 5 17.48 -6.88 -9.47
N PRO A 6 16.28 -7.47 -9.64
CA PRO A 6 15.95 -8.15 -10.88
C PRO A 6 16.04 -7.15 -12.04
N SER A 7 16.62 -7.62 -13.14
CA SER A 7 17.03 -6.85 -14.31
C SER A 7 16.01 -5.80 -14.73
N ALA A 8 16.47 -4.56 -14.91
CA ALA A 8 15.64 -3.37 -15.17
C ALA A 8 14.78 -3.46 -16.46
N ASP A 9 15.03 -4.44 -17.32
CA ASP A 9 14.46 -4.57 -18.66
C ASP A 9 13.47 -5.75 -18.83
N ALA A 10 13.07 -6.41 -17.73
CA ALA A 10 12.05 -7.46 -17.81
C ALA A 10 10.65 -6.82 -17.98
N SER A 11 10.12 -6.86 -19.20
CA SER A 11 8.71 -6.55 -19.46
C SER A 11 7.84 -7.72 -19.00
N TYR A 12 6.95 -7.47 -18.05
CA TYR A 12 6.00 -8.45 -17.54
C TYR A 12 4.65 -8.24 -18.21
N GLY A 13 4.37 -9.03 -19.25
CA GLY A 13 3.10 -8.93 -19.98
C GLY A 13 2.86 -7.56 -20.63
N GLY A 14 3.93 -6.85 -21.01
CA GLY A 14 3.86 -5.51 -21.59
C GLY A 14 4.05 -4.37 -20.59
N PHE A 15 4.04 -4.65 -19.28
CA PHE A 15 4.25 -3.64 -18.24
C PHE A 15 5.67 -3.64 -17.70
N SER A 16 6.17 -2.45 -17.41
CA SER A 16 7.39 -2.27 -16.65
C SER A 16 7.17 -2.66 -15.19
N ARG A 17 8.24 -3.03 -14.50
CA ARG A 17 8.22 -3.25 -13.06
C ARG A 17 7.67 -2.03 -12.30
N PHE A 18 8.02 -0.83 -12.73
CA PHE A 18 7.53 0.41 -12.11
C PHE A 18 6.00 0.51 -12.17
N GLU A 19 5.38 0.21 -13.31
CA GLU A 19 3.92 0.24 -13.46
C GLU A 19 3.25 -0.80 -12.57
N LEU A 20 3.81 -2.01 -12.48
CA LEU A 20 3.29 -3.04 -11.59
C LEU A 20 3.41 -2.64 -10.11
N GLU A 21 4.55 -2.08 -9.71
CA GLU A 21 4.77 -1.58 -8.35
C GLU A 21 3.84 -0.40 -8.03
N LEU A 22 3.61 0.49 -9.00
CA LEU A 22 2.71 1.63 -8.86
C LEU A 22 1.25 1.17 -8.64
N GLU A 23 0.74 0.28 -9.49
CA GLU A 23 -0.60 -0.29 -9.35
C GLU A 23 -0.74 -1.04 -8.01
N PHE A 24 0.24 -1.85 -7.66
CA PHE A 24 0.24 -2.58 -6.38
C PHE A 24 0.18 -1.63 -5.18
N VAL A 25 1.02 -0.59 -5.15
CA VAL A 25 1.04 0.39 -4.06
C VAL A 25 -0.29 1.14 -3.97
N GLN A 26 -0.89 1.51 -5.11
CA GLN A 26 -2.22 2.13 -5.11
C GLN A 26 -3.31 1.21 -4.54
N CYS A 27 -3.26 -0.11 -4.83
CA CYS A 27 -4.18 -1.09 -4.25
C CYS A 27 -4.10 -1.19 -2.72
N LEU A 28 -2.96 -0.84 -2.10
CA LEU A 28 -2.84 -0.82 -0.63
C LEU A 28 -3.74 0.23 0.04
N ALA A 29 -4.23 1.23 -0.70
CA ALA A 29 -5.23 2.15 -0.17
C ALA A 29 -6.61 1.51 0.07
N ASN A 30 -6.87 0.34 -0.52
CA ASN A 30 -8.15 -0.37 -0.40
C ASN A 30 -8.16 -1.27 0.86
N PRO A 31 -8.99 -0.99 1.88
CA PRO A 31 -9.06 -1.78 3.10
C PRO A 31 -9.43 -3.25 2.85
N ALA A 32 -10.29 -3.54 1.88
CA ALA A 32 -10.66 -4.92 1.54
C ALA A 32 -9.47 -5.72 0.98
N TYR A 33 -8.60 -5.05 0.20
CA TYR A 33 -7.39 -5.68 -0.32
C TYR A 33 -6.36 -5.93 0.80
N LEU A 34 -6.20 -5.00 1.73
CA LEU A 34 -5.36 -5.21 2.91
C LEU A 34 -5.84 -6.40 3.74
N ASN A 35 -7.16 -6.51 3.97
CA ASN A 35 -7.73 -7.63 4.69
C ASN A 35 -7.50 -8.96 3.95
N TYR A 36 -7.64 -8.97 2.62
CA TYR A 36 -7.27 -10.13 1.81
C TYR A 36 -5.80 -10.53 2.01
N LEU A 37 -4.85 -9.58 1.92
CA LEU A 37 -3.43 -9.85 2.15
C LEU A 37 -3.16 -10.40 3.56
N ALA A 38 -3.84 -9.86 4.58
CA ALA A 38 -3.75 -10.35 5.95
C ALA A 38 -4.28 -11.78 6.08
N SER A 39 -5.44 -12.10 5.46
CA SER A 39 -6.04 -13.44 5.49
C SER A 39 -5.13 -14.51 4.88
N GLN A 40 -4.33 -14.13 3.88
CA GLN A 40 -3.36 -14.99 3.20
C GLN A 40 -2.01 -15.04 3.92
N LYS A 41 -1.88 -14.39 5.09
CA LYS A 41 -0.65 -14.34 5.90
C LYS A 41 0.56 -13.74 5.20
N TYR A 42 0.35 -12.86 4.22
CA TYR A 42 1.46 -12.15 3.57
C TYR A 42 2.22 -11.25 4.54
N PHE A 43 1.52 -10.63 5.50
CA PHE A 43 2.15 -9.74 6.49
C PHE A 43 3.00 -10.46 7.55
N ASP A 44 2.88 -11.80 7.65
CA ASP A 44 3.71 -12.63 8.52
C ASP A 44 5.06 -12.97 7.84
N GLN A 45 5.15 -12.83 6.51
CA GLN A 45 6.34 -13.15 5.75
C GLN A 45 7.35 -11.98 5.82
N PRO A 46 8.55 -12.18 6.38
CA PRO A 46 9.53 -11.10 6.52
C PRO A 46 10.01 -10.56 5.17
N GLU A 47 10.04 -11.39 4.12
CA GLU A 47 10.39 -11.00 2.76
C GLU A 47 9.37 -10.02 2.18
N PHE A 48 8.08 -10.24 2.43
CA PHE A 48 7.01 -9.35 1.96
C PHE A 48 7.05 -8.02 2.70
N VAL A 49 7.32 -8.03 4.00
CA VAL A 49 7.46 -6.81 4.80
C VAL A 49 8.68 -6.00 4.34
N ALA A 50 9.79 -6.66 4.05
CA ALA A 50 10.97 -6.02 3.47
C ALA A 50 10.66 -5.40 2.10
N TYR A 51 9.84 -6.06 1.29
CA TYR A 51 9.37 -5.52 0.00
C TYR A 51 8.50 -4.28 0.17
N LEU A 52 7.56 -4.27 1.13
CA LEU A 52 6.81 -3.05 1.49
C LEU A 52 7.74 -1.93 1.96
N GLY A 53 8.82 -2.28 2.68
CA GLY A 53 9.88 -1.35 3.06
C GLY A 53 10.60 -0.75 1.85
N TYR A 54 10.94 -1.57 0.86
CA TYR A 54 11.51 -1.12 -0.41
C TYR A 54 10.56 -0.15 -1.14
N LEU A 55 9.26 -0.45 -1.21
CA LEU A 55 8.26 0.37 -1.89
C LEU A 55 8.07 1.77 -1.27
N GLN A 56 8.61 2.04 -0.08
CA GLN A 56 8.58 3.39 0.50
C GLN A 56 9.28 4.45 -0.36
N TYR A 57 10.06 4.07 -1.38
CA TYR A 57 10.61 5.03 -2.34
C TYR A 57 9.52 5.87 -3.04
N PHE A 58 8.28 5.37 -3.15
CA PHE A 58 7.14 6.12 -3.70
C PHE A 58 6.81 7.39 -2.91
N LYS A 59 7.29 7.54 -1.66
CA LYS A 59 7.16 8.78 -0.85
C LYS A 59 7.94 9.96 -1.47
N HIS A 60 8.96 9.69 -2.26
CA HIS A 60 9.76 10.76 -2.86
C HIS A 60 8.95 11.49 -3.96
N PRO A 61 8.96 12.84 -4.03
CA PRO A 61 8.13 13.62 -4.96
C PRO A 61 8.26 13.21 -6.43
N LYS A 62 9.46 12.76 -6.83
CA LYS A 62 9.76 12.20 -8.16
C LYS A 62 8.82 11.06 -8.57
N TYR A 63 8.35 10.26 -7.61
CA TYR A 63 7.48 9.10 -7.85
C TYR A 63 6.05 9.33 -7.36
N ALA A 64 5.87 10.05 -6.24
CA ALA A 64 4.56 10.32 -5.66
C ALA A 64 3.58 10.99 -6.65
N LYS A 65 4.09 11.78 -7.60
CA LYS A 65 3.30 12.44 -8.65
C LYS A 65 2.53 11.48 -9.57
N TYR A 66 2.88 10.19 -9.58
CA TYR A 66 2.18 9.17 -10.38
C TYR A 66 1.06 8.47 -9.60
N LEU A 67 0.90 8.74 -8.30
CA LEU A 67 -0.19 8.16 -7.49
C LEU A 67 -1.48 8.96 -7.67
N HIS A 68 -2.61 8.28 -7.88
CA HIS A 68 -3.91 8.94 -7.94
C HIS A 68 -4.35 9.51 -6.59
N HIS A 69 -4.07 8.78 -5.50
CA HIS A 69 -4.46 9.14 -4.14
C HIS A 69 -3.27 9.05 -3.18
N PRO A 70 -2.27 9.95 -3.31
CA PRO A 70 -1.00 9.83 -2.60
C PRO A 70 -1.17 9.82 -1.07
N GLY A 71 -2.10 10.59 -0.51
CA GLY A 71 -2.33 10.65 0.94
C GLY A 71 -2.67 9.29 1.56
N PRO A 72 -3.82 8.68 1.21
CA PRO A 72 -4.22 7.37 1.73
C PRO A 72 -3.20 6.27 1.40
N THR A 73 -2.70 6.23 0.16
CA THR A 73 -1.75 5.21 -0.27
C THR A 73 -0.45 5.25 0.54
N LEU A 74 0.20 6.42 0.63
CA LEU A 74 1.47 6.54 1.34
C LEU A 74 1.30 6.37 2.85
N ARG A 75 0.18 6.84 3.42
CA ARG A 75 -0.14 6.63 4.83
C ARG A 75 -0.27 5.14 5.16
N THR A 76 -1.00 4.38 4.35
CA THR A 76 -1.13 2.94 4.58
C THR A 76 0.21 2.24 4.44
N LEU A 77 0.99 2.57 3.40
CA LEU A 77 2.31 1.97 3.19
C LEU A 77 3.26 2.19 4.37
N GLU A 78 3.20 3.37 4.99
CA GLU A 78 3.94 3.69 6.22
C GLU A 78 3.41 2.89 7.42
N LEU A 79 2.09 2.83 7.61
CA LEU A 79 1.48 2.07 8.72
C LEU A 79 1.81 0.58 8.66
N LEU A 80 1.89 -0.01 7.46
CA LEU A 80 2.24 -1.42 7.26
C LEU A 80 3.66 -1.78 7.73
N GLN A 81 4.54 -0.80 7.97
CA GLN A 81 5.86 -1.06 8.57
C GLN A 81 5.76 -1.37 10.06
N HIS A 82 4.67 -0.98 10.72
CA HIS A 82 4.44 -1.29 12.12
C HIS A 82 3.77 -2.65 12.26
N GLU A 83 4.44 -3.57 12.97
CA GLU A 83 3.94 -4.92 13.23
C GLU A 83 2.54 -4.92 13.84
N LYS A 84 2.28 -4.03 14.81
CA LYS A 84 0.96 -3.89 15.42
C LYS A 84 -0.14 -3.64 14.38
N PHE A 85 0.09 -2.74 13.43
CA PHE A 85 -0.89 -2.44 12.40
C PHE A 85 -1.12 -3.63 11.46
N ARG A 86 -0.05 -4.37 11.11
CA ARG A 86 -0.15 -5.61 10.32
C ARG A 86 -1.04 -6.65 11.02
N SER A 87 -0.84 -6.86 12.31
CA SER A 87 -1.66 -7.77 13.12
C SER A 87 -3.12 -7.31 13.18
N ASP A 88 -3.37 -6.01 13.33
CA ASP A 88 -4.72 -5.45 13.42
C ASP A 88 -5.47 -5.46 12.07
N THR A 89 -4.77 -5.66 10.94
CA THR A 89 -5.36 -5.63 9.57
C THR A 89 -6.40 -6.73 9.33
N ILE A 90 -6.33 -7.83 10.09
CA ILE A 90 -7.33 -8.90 10.04
C ILE A 90 -8.63 -8.49 10.76
N ASP A 91 -8.59 -7.50 11.65
CA ASP A 91 -9.76 -7.06 12.41
C ASP A 91 -10.78 -6.38 11.47
N PRO A 92 -12.01 -6.91 11.36
CA PRO A 92 -13.06 -6.27 10.57
C PRO A 92 -13.39 -4.85 11.03
N ASN A 93 -13.18 -4.52 12.31
CA ASN A 93 -13.37 -3.16 12.84
C ASN A 93 -12.37 -2.17 12.26
N LEU A 94 -11.10 -2.56 12.10
CA LEU A 94 -10.10 -1.71 11.48
C LEU A 94 -10.44 -1.44 10.01
N THR A 95 -10.84 -2.48 9.29
CA THR A 95 -11.25 -2.38 7.87
C THR A 95 -12.44 -1.44 7.71
N ASN A 96 -13.45 -1.54 8.58
CA ASN A 96 -14.60 -0.63 8.60
C ASN A 96 -14.18 0.81 8.92
N ASN A 97 -13.31 1.01 9.91
CA ASN A 97 -12.83 2.34 10.29
C ASN A 97 -12.03 3.01 9.16
N MET A 98 -11.17 2.26 8.46
CA MET A 98 -10.43 2.78 7.30
C MET A 98 -11.38 3.16 6.16
N THR A 99 -12.39 2.34 5.90
CA THR A 99 -13.42 2.61 4.90
C THR A 99 -14.20 3.89 5.25
N MET A 100 -14.64 4.03 6.50
CA MET A 100 -15.36 5.22 6.98
C MET A 100 -14.47 6.47 6.98
N ALA A 101 -13.18 6.36 7.28
CA ALA A 101 -12.25 7.48 7.25
C ALA A 101 -12.06 8.02 5.81
N VAL A 102 -12.05 7.13 4.81
CA VAL A 102 -12.03 7.53 3.39
C VAL A 102 -13.32 8.30 3.05
N PHE A 103 -14.49 7.79 3.43
CA PHE A 103 -15.77 8.48 3.20
C PHE A 103 -15.84 9.84 3.90
N ARG A 104 -15.41 9.93 5.16
CA ARG A 104 -15.40 11.19 5.92
C ARG A 104 -14.53 12.25 5.25
N ASN A 105 -13.38 11.88 4.70
CA ASN A 105 -12.51 12.81 4.00
C ASN A 105 -12.99 13.15 2.57
N ALA A 106 -13.89 12.34 1.99
CA ALA A 106 -14.47 12.56 0.67
C ALA A 106 -15.74 13.41 0.69
N VAL A 107 -16.40 13.55 1.84
CA VAL A 107 -17.51 14.49 2.03
C VAL A 107 -16.91 15.85 2.41
N PRO A 108 -16.94 16.87 1.52
CA PRO A 108 -16.58 18.22 1.94
C PRO A 108 -17.60 18.64 3.00
N ASP A 109 -17.08 19.11 4.14
CA ASP A 109 -17.89 19.78 5.17
C ASP A 109 -18.70 20.86 4.45
N LYS A 110 -20.03 20.80 4.55
CA LYS A 110 -20.87 21.84 3.96
C LYS A 110 -20.47 23.15 4.66
N ALA A 111 -19.80 24.02 3.92
CA ALA A 111 -19.58 25.39 4.34
C ALA A 111 -20.97 26.02 4.56
N ASP A 112 -21.32 26.23 5.84
CA ASP A 112 -22.45 27.05 6.26
C ASP A 112 -22.22 28.53 5.91
#